data_AF-A0A952BVM4-F1
#
_entry.id   AF-A0A952BVM4-F1
#
_cell.length_a   1.000
_cell.length_b   1.000
_cell.length_c   1.000
_cell.angle_alpha   90.00
_cell.angle_beta   90.00
_cell.angle_gamma   90.00
#
_symmetry.space_group_name_H-M   'P 1'
#
loop_
_entity.id
_entity.type
_entity.pdbx_description
1 polymer ?
#
loop_
_entity_poly.entity_id
_entity_poly.type
_entity_poly.pdbx_seq_one_letter_code
_entity_poly.pdbx_strand_id
1 'polypeptide(L)'
;MLVLPIDKVTPGMILGEDLMHGGSVMVPRGAALTDGQIARIRKFEITSVMIDDSEAQKSKTAGVGPKAVGGLAKRVVQPGEFVCVQGEPSGELFILVTGELDVIYTDEALFNEKMDAVDKIEIIRKHGKRITSIKGKMVNFGELGALLGQRRTATIAATVESVVASIPAVGDSFNNTVLKNPRLGLNISVTIAKRLKDINVFIFKYNSILSQVENMVKEFSTIYVSLAAKVLKKAIQTRDSKLEKIHEHFKLSPLYNRLLKYQKATIDTKSATHDSSVVDPNDSLFNHGNLVGKQAGEIVCYHGEVGDKMYILITGKLGVFVGDKMVSSYEKKGDIIGEISVLLGYASKNKGFDKRTATVKAISRSRLMCIESTEIDRLVDSNPGLVLHITRTLAERLKVNNQTFINSQKQVSEFMARLAVEEGSCGYEIDRILKLFSENVNTMEHCMNEVKVLQKMSSAINEQYQLVQERLGSLSV
;
A
#
# COMPACT_ATOMS: atom_id res chain seq x y z
N MET A 1 -10.25 29.88 -37.00
CA MET A 1 -9.52 30.48 -35.87
C MET A 1 -9.77 31.98 -35.88
N LEU A 2 -10.18 32.60 -34.77
CA LEU A 2 -10.58 34.02 -34.69
C LEU A 2 -9.94 34.68 -33.45
N VAL A 3 -9.53 35.95 -33.57
CA VAL A 3 -8.77 36.67 -32.52
C VAL A 3 -9.59 37.85 -31.98
N LEU A 4 -9.62 38.02 -30.66
CA LEU A 4 -10.33 39.09 -29.96
C LEU A 4 -9.41 39.86 -28.98
N PRO A 5 -9.47 41.21 -28.96
CA PRO A 5 -8.81 42.04 -27.96
C PRO A 5 -9.36 41.82 -26.54
N ILE A 6 -8.48 41.87 -25.54
CA ILE A 6 -8.80 41.54 -24.14
C ILE A 6 -9.78 42.54 -23.48
N ASP A 7 -9.81 43.78 -23.96
CA ASP A 7 -10.73 44.84 -23.53
C ASP A 7 -12.20 44.58 -23.88
N LYS A 8 -12.47 43.63 -24.80
CA LYS A 8 -13.82 43.32 -25.30
C LYS A 8 -14.44 42.08 -24.68
N VAL A 9 -13.80 41.50 -23.67
CA VAL A 9 -14.30 40.33 -22.92
C VAL A 9 -15.06 40.80 -21.68
N THR A 10 -16.31 40.37 -21.54
CA THR A 10 -17.20 40.75 -20.41
C THR A 10 -17.67 39.52 -19.61
N PRO A 11 -17.99 39.68 -18.30
CA PRO A 11 -18.47 38.57 -17.48
C PRO A 11 -19.72 37.91 -18.08
N GLY A 12 -19.75 36.58 -18.10
CA GLY A 12 -20.85 35.81 -18.68
C GLY A 12 -20.79 35.57 -20.20
N MET A 13 -19.79 36.09 -20.93
CA MET A 13 -19.56 35.70 -22.33
C MET A 13 -19.17 34.22 -22.44
N ILE A 14 -19.76 33.52 -23.41
CA ILE A 14 -19.75 32.05 -23.50
C ILE A 14 -18.69 31.56 -24.52
N LEU A 15 -17.46 31.32 -24.04
CA LEU A 15 -16.27 30.86 -24.75
C LEU A 15 -15.55 29.77 -23.89
N GLY A 16 -15.29 28.59 -24.46
CA GLY A 16 -14.84 27.38 -23.75
C GLY A 16 -13.39 27.42 -23.24
N GLU A 17 -12.89 26.29 -22.72
CA GLU A 17 -11.58 26.15 -22.03
C GLU A 17 -10.88 24.90 -22.59
N ASP A 18 -9.57 24.72 -22.72
CA ASP A 18 -8.32 25.53 -22.60
C ASP A 18 -7.32 24.81 -23.59
N LEU A 19 -6.00 24.98 -23.78
CA LEU A 19 -4.81 25.71 -23.27
C LEU A 19 -3.92 25.94 -24.54
N MET A 20 -2.74 26.56 -24.63
CA MET A 20 -1.57 26.72 -23.74
C MET A 20 -0.69 27.91 -24.21
N HIS A 21 0.07 28.50 -23.29
CA HIS A 21 1.28 29.35 -23.43
C HIS A 21 1.54 30.22 -24.69
N GLY A 22 1.70 31.55 -24.50
CA GLY A 22 2.28 32.43 -25.54
C GLY A 22 1.96 33.92 -25.45
N GLY A 23 1.69 34.48 -24.27
CA GLY A 23 1.24 35.89 -24.12
C GLY A 23 -0.21 36.14 -24.61
N SER A 24 -0.93 35.08 -24.96
CA SER A 24 -2.36 35.08 -25.33
C SER A 24 -3.08 33.93 -24.61
N VAL A 25 -4.39 34.06 -24.36
CA VAL A 25 -5.22 32.94 -23.89
C VAL A 25 -5.93 32.31 -25.09
N MET A 26 -5.99 30.98 -25.17
CA MET A 26 -6.89 30.32 -26.11
C MET A 26 -8.17 29.92 -25.40
N VAL A 27 -9.29 30.46 -25.85
CA VAL A 27 -10.61 30.28 -25.22
C VAL A 27 -11.54 29.75 -26.31
N PRO A 28 -11.83 28.43 -26.35
CA PRO A 28 -12.79 27.80 -27.26
C PRO A 28 -14.21 28.41 -27.28
N ARG A 29 -15.24 27.65 -27.68
CA ARG A 29 -16.57 28.19 -28.01
C ARG A 29 -17.68 27.54 -27.16
N GLY A 30 -17.92 28.00 -25.92
CA GLY A 30 -18.92 27.35 -25.04
C GLY A 30 -19.02 27.60 -23.52
N ALA A 31 -18.14 28.33 -22.82
CA ALA A 31 -18.18 28.46 -21.34
C ALA A 31 -18.20 29.91 -20.80
N ALA A 32 -18.92 30.17 -19.71
CA ALA A 32 -19.04 31.52 -19.15
C ALA A 32 -17.83 31.86 -18.25
N LEU A 33 -17.02 32.85 -18.63
CA LEU A 33 -15.89 33.31 -17.80
C LEU A 33 -16.38 33.94 -16.49
N THR A 34 -15.87 33.41 -15.37
CA THR A 34 -16.13 33.91 -14.01
C THR A 34 -15.23 35.08 -13.62
N ASP A 35 -15.66 35.91 -12.67
CA ASP A 35 -14.87 37.04 -12.16
C ASP A 35 -13.49 36.61 -11.62
N GLY A 36 -13.39 35.41 -11.03
CA GLY A 36 -12.14 34.82 -10.57
C GLY A 36 -11.17 34.47 -11.70
N GLN A 37 -11.68 34.01 -12.85
CA GLN A 37 -10.88 33.78 -14.04
C GLN A 37 -10.44 35.11 -14.68
N ILE A 38 -11.36 36.08 -14.79
CA ILE A 38 -11.05 37.42 -15.30
C ILE A 38 -9.98 38.12 -14.43
N ALA A 39 -10.05 37.98 -13.11
CA ALA A 39 -9.05 38.50 -12.18
C ALA A 39 -7.67 37.80 -12.35
N ARG A 40 -7.64 36.47 -12.59
CA ARG A 40 -6.41 35.73 -12.89
C ARG A 40 -5.79 36.19 -14.22
N ILE A 41 -6.58 36.31 -15.29
CA ILE A 41 -6.11 36.74 -16.61
C ILE A 41 -5.48 38.14 -16.53
N ARG A 42 -6.12 39.09 -15.82
CA ARG A 42 -5.58 40.43 -15.58
C ARG A 42 -4.30 40.45 -14.72
N LYS A 43 -4.11 39.47 -13.83
CA LYS A 43 -2.90 39.34 -12.98
C LYS A 43 -1.65 38.88 -13.76
N PHE A 44 -1.80 38.34 -14.97
CA PHE A 44 -0.71 37.79 -15.78
C PHE A 44 -0.47 38.55 -17.10
N GLU A 45 -0.92 39.81 -17.21
CA GLU A 45 -0.62 40.75 -18.31
C GLU A 45 -0.91 40.21 -19.74
N ILE A 46 -1.91 39.34 -19.88
CA ILE A 46 -2.20 38.65 -21.15
C ILE A 46 -2.98 39.57 -22.10
N THR A 47 -2.52 39.72 -23.36
CA THR A 47 -2.94 40.84 -24.23
C THR A 47 -4.00 40.49 -25.28
N SER A 48 -4.15 39.22 -25.67
CA SER A 48 -5.14 38.82 -26.69
C SER A 48 -5.76 37.43 -26.43
N VAL A 49 -6.90 37.17 -27.06
CA VAL A 49 -7.66 35.91 -26.97
C VAL A 49 -7.82 35.28 -28.36
N MET A 50 -7.64 33.97 -28.48
CA MET A 50 -7.84 33.20 -29.73
C MET A 50 -8.87 32.08 -29.57
N ILE A 51 -9.65 31.83 -30.63
CA ILE A 51 -10.76 30.86 -30.71
C ILE A 51 -10.46 29.86 -31.84
N ASP A 52 -10.71 28.56 -31.64
CA ASP A 52 -10.59 27.51 -32.67
C ASP A 52 -11.95 27.07 -33.28
N ASP A 53 -11.91 26.44 -34.46
CA ASP A 53 -13.07 26.00 -35.26
C ASP A 53 -12.98 24.52 -35.74
N SER A 54 -12.13 23.69 -35.12
CA SER A 54 -11.71 22.38 -35.68
C SER A 54 -12.74 21.22 -35.65
N GLU A 55 -13.90 21.35 -35.00
CA GLU A 55 -14.91 20.26 -34.91
C GLU A 55 -15.58 19.87 -36.26
N ALA A 56 -15.34 20.62 -37.34
CA ALA A 56 -16.05 20.45 -38.61
C ALA A 56 -15.77 19.13 -39.38
N GLN A 57 -14.82 18.29 -38.96
CA GLN A 57 -14.40 17.09 -39.71
C GLN A 57 -14.46 15.76 -38.93
N LYS A 58 -15.66 15.20 -38.77
CA LYS A 58 -15.85 13.77 -38.45
C LYS A 58 -15.76 12.91 -39.71
N SER A 59 -14.67 12.19 -39.93
CA SER A 59 -14.59 11.18 -41.01
C SER A 59 -13.73 9.94 -40.70
N LYS A 60 -14.42 8.80 -40.61
CA LYS A 60 -13.99 7.43 -40.98
C LYS A 60 -12.48 7.09 -40.96
N THR A 61 -11.98 6.55 -39.85
CA THR A 61 -10.92 5.51 -39.87
C THR A 61 -11.27 4.35 -38.92
N ALA A 62 -11.25 3.12 -39.44
CA ALA A 62 -11.55 1.92 -38.67
C ALA A 62 -10.25 1.32 -38.08
N GLY A 63 -9.78 1.86 -36.95
CA GLY A 63 -8.57 1.39 -36.27
C GLY A 63 -8.79 0.14 -35.42
N VAL A 64 -7.93 -0.87 -35.57
CA VAL A 64 -7.97 -2.13 -34.79
C VAL A 64 -7.42 -1.93 -33.37
N GLY A 65 -8.21 -1.30 -32.52
CA GLY A 65 -7.97 -1.21 -31.07
C GLY A 65 -8.68 -2.31 -30.27
N PRO A 66 -8.23 -2.62 -29.03
CA PRO A 66 -8.95 -3.55 -28.15
C PRO A 66 -10.34 -2.99 -27.80
N LYS A 67 -11.40 -3.71 -28.18
CA LYS A 67 -12.81 -3.25 -28.10
C LYS A 67 -13.25 -2.73 -26.71
N ALA A 68 -12.59 -3.15 -25.63
CA ALA A 68 -12.89 -2.76 -24.26
C ALA A 68 -12.74 -1.25 -23.94
N VAL A 69 -12.01 -0.47 -24.75
CA VAL A 69 -11.82 0.99 -24.58
C VAL A 69 -12.41 1.77 -25.77
N GLY A 70 -13.41 1.18 -26.45
CA GLY A 70 -14.00 1.76 -27.67
C GLY A 70 -14.77 3.07 -27.45
N GLY A 71 -15.42 3.23 -26.28
CA GLY A 71 -16.29 4.36 -25.96
C GLY A 71 -15.96 5.09 -24.65
N LEU A 72 -14.73 4.98 -24.14
CA LEU A 72 -14.26 5.77 -23.00
C LEU A 72 -13.58 7.06 -23.49
N ALA A 73 -13.75 8.14 -22.72
CA ALA A 73 -13.04 9.39 -22.94
C ALA A 73 -11.52 9.17 -22.81
N LYS A 74 -10.73 9.86 -23.65
CA LYS A 74 -9.27 9.72 -23.73
C LYS A 74 -8.61 11.08 -23.74
N ARG A 75 -7.53 11.23 -22.96
CA ARG A 75 -6.68 12.42 -22.89
C ARG A 75 -5.26 12.03 -23.29
N VAL A 76 -4.63 12.84 -24.13
CA VAL A 76 -3.16 12.81 -24.29
C VAL A 76 -2.57 13.57 -23.09
N VAL A 77 -1.46 13.08 -22.55
CA VAL A 77 -0.75 13.63 -21.40
C VAL A 77 0.72 13.73 -21.78
N GLN A 78 1.28 14.93 -21.76
CA GLN A 78 2.63 15.23 -22.20
C GLN A 78 3.67 15.00 -21.09
N PRO A 79 4.96 14.80 -21.42
CA PRO A 79 6.01 14.60 -20.42
C PRO A 79 6.05 15.71 -19.38
N GLY A 80 5.99 15.34 -18.09
CA GLY A 80 5.97 16.27 -16.96
C GLY A 80 4.58 16.82 -16.57
N GLU A 81 3.52 16.45 -17.30
CA GLU A 81 2.12 16.71 -16.90
C GLU A 81 1.61 15.66 -15.90
N PHE A 82 0.62 16.05 -15.09
CA PHE A 82 0.01 15.21 -14.07
C PHE A 82 -1.33 14.63 -14.54
N VAL A 83 -1.56 13.35 -14.25
CA VAL A 83 -2.86 12.69 -14.46
C VAL A 83 -3.77 12.93 -13.25
N CYS A 84 -3.22 12.87 -12.03
CA CYS A 84 -3.89 13.24 -10.78
C CYS A 84 -2.86 13.48 -9.65
N VAL A 85 -3.20 14.31 -8.66
CA VAL A 85 -2.31 14.70 -7.57
C VAL A 85 -2.69 14.03 -6.24
N GLN A 86 -1.70 13.69 -5.40
CA GLN A 86 -1.92 13.08 -4.09
C GLN A 86 -2.78 13.96 -3.17
N GLY A 87 -3.63 13.33 -2.37
CA GLY A 87 -4.57 13.99 -1.47
C GLY A 87 -5.80 14.60 -2.13
N GLU A 88 -5.92 14.61 -3.46
CA GLU A 88 -7.13 15.08 -4.15
C GLU A 88 -8.31 14.09 -4.05
N PRO A 89 -9.57 14.54 -4.18
CA PRO A 89 -10.71 13.65 -4.36
C PRO A 89 -10.59 12.77 -5.61
N SER A 90 -11.07 11.52 -5.55
CA SER A 90 -11.00 10.58 -6.68
C SER A 90 -12.34 10.46 -7.41
N GLY A 91 -12.59 11.33 -8.39
CA GLY A 91 -13.79 11.25 -9.23
C GLY A 91 -13.77 10.16 -10.30
N GLU A 92 -12.60 9.59 -10.61
CA GLU A 92 -12.39 8.71 -11.78
C GLU A 92 -11.38 7.57 -11.52
N LEU A 93 -11.58 6.45 -12.23
CA LEU A 93 -10.54 5.42 -12.49
C LEU A 93 -9.87 5.73 -13.83
N PHE A 94 -8.57 5.46 -13.94
CA PHE A 94 -7.80 5.66 -15.17
C PHE A 94 -7.25 4.36 -15.76
N ILE A 95 -7.08 4.32 -17.08
CA ILE A 95 -6.45 3.23 -17.82
C ILE A 95 -5.34 3.80 -18.71
N LEU A 96 -4.11 3.31 -18.55
CA LEU A 96 -3.01 3.60 -19.48
C LEU A 96 -3.25 2.81 -20.78
N VAL A 97 -3.51 3.53 -21.87
CA VAL A 97 -3.71 2.95 -23.22
C VAL A 97 -2.37 2.77 -23.92
N THR A 98 -1.52 3.80 -23.89
CA THR A 98 -0.14 3.82 -24.39
C THR A 98 0.69 4.83 -23.61
N GLY A 99 2.01 4.66 -23.58
CA GLY A 99 2.95 5.55 -22.89
C GLY A 99 3.47 4.96 -21.59
N GLU A 100 3.90 5.83 -20.68
CA GLU A 100 4.50 5.49 -19.38
C GLU A 100 4.27 6.63 -18.38
N LEU A 101 3.87 6.26 -17.15
CA LEU A 101 3.57 7.20 -16.08
C LEU A 101 4.35 6.84 -14.81
N ASP A 102 4.98 7.80 -14.15
CA ASP A 102 5.58 7.61 -12.83
C ASP A 102 4.55 7.75 -11.71
N VAL A 103 4.68 6.89 -10.71
CA VAL A 103 3.95 6.93 -9.44
C VAL A 103 4.83 7.63 -8.43
N ILE A 104 4.42 8.82 -7.99
CA ILE A 104 5.19 9.70 -7.11
C ILE A 104 4.46 9.82 -5.77
N TYR A 105 5.17 9.52 -4.68
CA TYR A 105 4.68 9.76 -3.32
C TYR A 105 5.39 10.98 -2.73
N THR A 106 4.63 11.87 -2.11
CA THR A 106 5.12 12.99 -1.31
C THR A 106 4.65 12.79 0.13
N ASP A 107 5.47 13.18 1.11
CA ASP A 107 5.10 13.11 2.52
C ASP A 107 3.86 13.98 2.78
N GLU A 108 2.80 13.38 3.33
CA GLU A 108 1.53 14.07 3.60
C GLU A 108 1.68 15.20 4.63
N ALA A 109 2.71 15.15 5.49
CA ALA A 109 3.04 16.25 6.40
C ALA A 109 3.51 17.53 5.70
N LEU A 110 3.86 17.47 4.40
CA LEU A 110 4.18 18.64 3.58
C LEU A 110 2.93 19.28 2.94
N PHE A 111 1.77 18.62 3.00
CA PHE A 111 0.52 19.14 2.45
C PHE A 111 -0.37 19.76 3.53
N ASN A 112 -0.90 20.94 3.24
CA ASN A 112 -1.93 21.61 4.04
C ASN A 112 -3.31 21.38 3.39
N GLU A 113 -4.37 21.20 4.18
CA GLU A 113 -5.74 21.04 3.68
C GLU A 113 -6.22 22.20 2.79
N LYS A 114 -5.64 23.39 2.97
CA LYS A 114 -5.94 24.60 2.19
C LYS A 114 -5.21 24.70 0.85
N MET A 115 -4.23 23.82 0.57
CA MET A 115 -3.46 23.85 -0.69
C MET A 115 -4.27 23.28 -1.85
N ASP A 116 -4.27 23.98 -2.99
CA ASP A 116 -4.86 23.50 -4.23
C ASP A 116 -3.91 22.55 -5.00
N ALA A 117 -4.25 22.22 -6.25
CA ALA A 117 -3.43 21.35 -7.09
C ALA A 117 -2.07 21.99 -7.46
N VAL A 118 -2.05 23.30 -7.69
CA VAL A 118 -0.89 24.07 -8.15
C VAL A 118 0.12 24.22 -7.01
N ASP A 119 -0.35 24.57 -5.81
CA ASP A 119 0.48 24.63 -4.59
C ASP A 119 1.24 23.31 -4.36
N LYS A 120 0.54 22.18 -4.51
CA LYS A 120 1.10 20.84 -4.30
C LYS A 120 2.10 20.46 -5.38
N ILE A 121 1.91 20.90 -6.63
CA ILE A 121 2.79 20.54 -7.76
C ILE A 121 4.23 21.02 -7.54
N GLU A 122 4.46 22.20 -6.94
CA GLU A 122 5.81 22.64 -6.60
C GLU A 122 6.44 21.74 -5.52
N ILE A 123 5.69 21.46 -4.45
CA ILE A 123 6.12 20.58 -3.35
C ILE A 123 6.45 19.17 -3.89
N ILE A 124 5.63 18.63 -4.79
CA ILE A 124 5.84 17.32 -5.42
C ILE A 124 7.08 17.32 -6.32
N ARG A 125 7.32 18.38 -7.12
CA ARG A 125 8.52 18.48 -7.96
C ARG A 125 9.81 18.57 -7.13
N LYS A 126 9.74 19.09 -5.90
CA LYS A 126 10.89 19.30 -5.01
C LYS A 126 11.13 18.18 -3.99
N HIS A 127 10.07 17.52 -3.51
CA HIS A 127 10.10 16.56 -2.41
C HIS A 127 9.46 15.20 -2.74
N GLY A 128 8.79 15.07 -3.88
CA GLY A 128 8.17 13.82 -4.32
C GLY A 128 9.21 12.76 -4.71
N LYS A 129 8.99 11.53 -4.24
CA LYS A 129 9.83 10.37 -4.54
C LYS A 129 9.08 9.46 -5.50
N ARG A 130 9.68 9.14 -6.65
CA ARG A 130 9.16 8.10 -7.56
C ARG A 130 9.26 6.75 -6.86
N ILE A 131 8.13 6.08 -6.69
CA ILE A 131 8.01 4.75 -6.07
C ILE A 131 8.05 3.65 -7.14
N THR A 132 7.45 3.88 -8.30
CA THR A 132 7.45 2.94 -9.44
C THR A 132 6.96 3.64 -10.71
N SER A 133 6.88 2.92 -11.83
CA SER A 133 6.35 3.41 -13.10
C SER A 133 5.29 2.46 -13.65
N ILE A 134 4.14 3.00 -14.05
CA ILE A 134 3.06 2.32 -14.76
C ILE A 134 3.48 2.16 -16.22
N LYS A 135 3.79 0.92 -16.62
CA LYS A 135 4.27 0.56 -17.96
C LYS A 135 3.37 -0.48 -18.61
N GLY A 136 3.11 -0.32 -19.91
CA GLY A 136 2.35 -1.27 -20.73
C GLY A 136 0.98 -0.76 -21.17
N LYS A 137 0.17 -1.63 -21.78
CA LYS A 137 -1.16 -1.30 -22.31
C LYS A 137 -2.25 -1.88 -21.40
N MET A 138 -3.38 -1.20 -21.29
CA MET A 138 -4.55 -1.59 -20.48
C MET A 138 -4.31 -1.63 -18.96
N VAL A 139 -3.30 -0.91 -18.44
CA VAL A 139 -2.98 -0.92 -17.01
C VAL A 139 -3.86 0.08 -16.27
N ASN A 140 -4.62 -0.41 -15.28
CA ASN A 140 -5.58 0.39 -14.51
C ASN A 140 -4.90 1.06 -13.31
N PHE A 141 -5.28 2.29 -12.98
CA PHE A 141 -4.78 3.02 -11.81
C PHE A 141 -5.80 4.03 -11.26
N GLY A 142 -5.59 4.47 -10.02
CA GLY A 142 -6.55 5.33 -9.28
C GLY A 142 -7.79 4.57 -8.77
N GLU A 143 -7.79 3.24 -8.90
CA GLU A 143 -8.92 2.36 -8.62
C GLU A 143 -9.38 2.34 -7.16
N LEU A 144 -8.47 2.38 -6.17
CA LEU A 144 -8.86 2.52 -4.76
C LEU A 144 -9.69 3.78 -4.50
N GLY A 145 -9.34 4.88 -5.17
CA GLY A 145 -10.05 6.14 -5.07
C GLY A 145 -11.45 6.04 -5.65
N ALA A 146 -11.54 5.54 -6.89
CA ALA A 146 -12.78 5.33 -7.63
C ALA A 146 -13.75 4.35 -6.95
N LEU A 147 -13.23 3.21 -6.47
CA LEU A 147 -14.05 2.11 -5.94
C LEU A 147 -14.50 2.32 -4.50
N LEU A 148 -13.70 3.04 -3.69
CA LEU A 148 -13.87 3.15 -2.24
C LEU A 148 -14.01 4.61 -1.77
N GLY A 149 -14.21 5.57 -2.67
CA GLY A 149 -14.38 7.00 -2.36
C GLY A 149 -13.17 7.66 -1.68
N GLN A 150 -11.96 7.12 -1.86
CA GLN A 150 -10.76 7.61 -1.18
C GLN A 150 -10.12 8.80 -1.90
N ARG A 151 -9.36 9.62 -1.17
CA ARG A 151 -8.43 10.58 -1.80
C ARG A 151 -7.30 9.83 -2.54
N ARG A 152 -6.68 10.48 -3.53
CA ARG A 152 -5.57 9.92 -4.32
C ARG A 152 -4.38 9.62 -3.41
N THR A 153 -3.93 8.35 -3.36
CA THR A 153 -2.85 7.89 -2.46
C THR A 153 -1.43 8.15 -2.99
N ALA A 154 -1.31 8.68 -4.20
CA ALA A 154 -0.06 9.05 -4.87
C ALA A 154 -0.38 10.04 -6.00
N THR A 155 0.62 10.80 -6.41
CA THR A 155 0.59 11.61 -7.62
C THR A 155 1.01 10.75 -8.81
N ILE A 156 0.36 10.94 -9.97
CA ILE A 156 0.71 10.25 -11.22
C ILE A 156 1.12 11.28 -12.26
N ALA A 157 2.31 11.14 -12.85
CA ALA A 157 2.86 12.05 -13.86
C ALA A 157 3.32 11.28 -15.10
N ALA A 158 3.20 11.86 -16.30
CA ALA A 158 3.68 11.21 -17.53
C ALA A 158 5.20 11.42 -17.72
N THR A 159 5.94 10.35 -18.04
CA THR A 159 7.38 10.43 -18.36
C THR A 159 7.65 10.52 -19.86
N VAL A 160 6.72 10.03 -20.67
CA VAL A 160 6.67 10.13 -22.14
C VAL A 160 5.25 10.54 -22.55
N GLU A 161 5.03 10.97 -23.80
CA GLU A 161 3.67 11.19 -24.29
C GLU A 161 2.81 9.93 -24.09
N SER A 162 1.71 10.10 -23.35
CA SER A 162 0.89 9.02 -22.83
C SER A 162 -0.58 9.25 -23.12
N VAL A 163 -1.31 8.19 -23.48
CA VAL A 163 -2.75 8.24 -23.69
C VAL A 163 -3.43 7.54 -22.53
N VAL A 164 -4.23 8.30 -21.78
CA VAL A 164 -4.99 7.81 -20.64
C VAL A 164 -6.47 7.85 -20.98
N ALA A 165 -7.19 6.74 -20.74
CA ALA A 165 -8.65 6.73 -20.74
C ALA A 165 -9.18 6.88 -19.31
N SER A 166 -10.31 7.56 -19.12
CA SER A 166 -10.96 7.68 -17.80
C SER A 166 -12.33 6.99 -17.74
N ILE A 167 -12.73 6.63 -16.53
CA ILE A 167 -14.04 6.09 -16.17
C ILE A 167 -14.56 6.89 -14.97
N PRO A 168 -15.64 7.68 -15.12
CA PRO A 168 -16.30 8.33 -14.00
C PRO A 168 -16.74 7.32 -12.94
N ALA A 169 -16.38 7.61 -11.70
CA ALA A 169 -16.62 6.76 -10.53
C ALA A 169 -17.62 7.35 -9.54
N VAL A 170 -18.20 8.52 -9.86
CA VAL A 170 -19.22 9.16 -9.04
C VAL A 170 -20.54 8.38 -9.15
N GLY A 171 -21.09 7.97 -8.00
CA GLY A 171 -22.32 7.16 -7.92
C GLY A 171 -22.19 5.81 -8.64
N ASP A 172 -23.28 5.33 -9.23
CA ASP A 172 -23.31 4.06 -9.95
C ASP A 172 -22.61 4.07 -11.33
N SER A 173 -21.93 5.16 -11.70
CA SER A 173 -21.25 5.29 -13.00
C SER A 173 -20.25 4.17 -13.26
N PHE A 174 -19.44 3.81 -12.25
CA PHE A 174 -18.51 2.69 -12.34
C PHE A 174 -19.25 1.34 -12.44
N ASN A 175 -20.27 1.13 -11.61
CA ASN A 175 -21.04 -0.11 -11.54
C ASN A 175 -21.70 -0.39 -12.90
N ASN A 176 -22.38 0.61 -13.46
CA ASN A 176 -22.98 0.55 -14.79
C ASN A 176 -21.95 0.31 -15.90
N THR A 177 -20.72 0.84 -15.75
CA THR A 177 -19.65 0.63 -16.73
C THR A 177 -19.15 -0.83 -16.70
N VAL A 178 -18.94 -1.42 -15.53
CA VAL A 178 -18.56 -2.84 -15.40
C VAL A 178 -19.69 -3.77 -15.82
N LEU A 179 -20.94 -3.50 -15.44
CA LEU A 179 -22.09 -4.33 -15.83
C LEU A 179 -22.31 -4.33 -17.37
N LYS A 180 -22.04 -3.21 -18.05
CA LYS A 180 -22.08 -3.11 -19.53
C LYS A 180 -20.82 -3.64 -20.22
N ASN A 181 -19.71 -3.80 -19.51
CA ASN A 181 -18.42 -4.27 -20.04
C ASN A 181 -17.69 -5.11 -18.98
N PRO A 182 -18.10 -6.37 -18.74
CA PRO A 182 -17.57 -7.14 -17.61
C PRO A 182 -16.07 -7.48 -17.77
N ARG A 183 -15.59 -7.56 -19.02
CA ARG A 183 -14.17 -7.74 -19.35
C ARG A 183 -13.29 -6.60 -18.81
N LEU A 184 -13.81 -5.39 -18.67
CA LEU A 184 -13.12 -4.27 -18.03
C LEU A 184 -12.99 -4.49 -16.51
N GLY A 185 -14.07 -4.91 -15.83
CA GLY A 185 -14.01 -5.29 -14.41
C GLY A 185 -13.02 -6.42 -14.14
N LEU A 186 -12.94 -7.41 -15.03
CA LEU A 186 -11.93 -8.48 -14.95
C LEU A 186 -10.49 -7.93 -15.10
N ASN A 187 -10.23 -7.04 -16.07
CA ASN A 187 -8.91 -6.41 -16.23
C ASN A 187 -8.50 -5.59 -15.00
N ILE A 188 -9.44 -4.87 -14.37
CA ILE A 188 -9.21 -4.15 -13.12
C ILE A 188 -8.90 -5.15 -11.99
N SER A 189 -9.69 -6.22 -11.86
CA SER A 189 -9.48 -7.30 -10.89
C SER A 189 -8.09 -7.95 -11.02
N VAL A 190 -7.64 -8.25 -12.25
CA VAL A 190 -6.28 -8.75 -12.54
C VAL A 190 -5.20 -7.74 -12.11
N THR A 191 -5.43 -6.44 -12.35
CA THR A 191 -4.49 -5.37 -11.99
C THR A 191 -4.35 -5.25 -10.46
N ILE A 192 -5.47 -5.32 -9.74
CA ILE A 192 -5.49 -5.29 -8.26
C ILE A 192 -4.88 -6.58 -7.69
N ALA A 193 -5.20 -7.74 -8.25
CA ALA A 193 -4.63 -9.04 -7.86
C ALA A 193 -3.09 -9.05 -7.99
N LYS A 194 -2.53 -8.43 -9.03
CA LYS A 194 -1.08 -8.26 -9.16
C LYS A 194 -0.52 -7.43 -8.01
N ARG A 195 -1.09 -6.24 -7.75
CA ARG A 195 -0.63 -5.35 -6.67
C ARG A 195 -0.76 -5.99 -5.29
N LEU A 196 -1.79 -6.82 -5.08
CA LEU A 196 -1.95 -7.64 -3.88
C LEU A 196 -0.86 -8.71 -3.74
N LYS A 197 -0.48 -9.41 -4.81
CA LYS A 197 0.67 -10.34 -4.81
C LYS A 197 1.94 -9.59 -4.41
N ASP A 198 2.23 -8.49 -5.09
CA ASP A 198 3.45 -7.72 -4.93
C ASP A 198 3.57 -7.16 -3.49
N ILE A 199 2.51 -6.56 -2.94
CA ILE A 199 2.53 -6.01 -1.57
C ILE A 199 2.57 -7.10 -0.49
N ASN A 200 1.96 -8.27 -0.70
CA ASN A 200 2.05 -9.39 0.23
C ASN A 200 3.50 -9.88 0.38
N VAL A 201 4.29 -9.86 -0.70
CA VAL A 201 5.74 -10.16 -0.65
C VAL A 201 6.48 -9.13 0.20
N PHE A 202 6.17 -7.84 0.07
CA PHE A 202 6.78 -6.80 0.91
C PHE A 202 6.38 -6.91 2.38
N ILE A 203 5.09 -7.09 2.70
CA ILE A 203 4.60 -7.30 4.08
C ILE A 203 5.33 -8.49 4.73
N PHE A 204 5.48 -9.61 4.01
CA PHE A 204 6.22 -10.76 4.51
C PHE A 204 7.70 -10.44 4.81
N LYS A 205 8.39 -9.72 3.92
CA LYS A 205 9.79 -9.30 4.12
C LYS A 205 9.97 -8.41 5.34
N TYR A 206 9.11 -7.39 5.52
CA TYR A 206 9.17 -6.50 6.69
C TYR A 206 8.84 -7.25 7.99
N ASN A 207 7.83 -8.12 7.99
CA ASN A 207 7.49 -8.93 9.18
C ASN A 207 8.60 -9.94 9.53
N SER A 208 9.34 -10.46 8.54
CA SER A 208 10.53 -11.30 8.77
C SER A 208 11.66 -10.50 9.43
N ILE A 209 11.91 -9.27 9.01
CA ILE A 209 12.90 -8.38 9.63
C ILE A 209 12.47 -7.99 11.05
N LEU A 210 11.19 -7.66 11.27
CA LEU A 210 10.65 -7.34 12.59
C LEU A 210 10.88 -8.50 13.57
N SER A 211 10.55 -9.74 13.17
CA SER A 211 10.75 -10.93 14.00
C SER A 211 12.24 -11.21 14.29
N GLN A 212 13.15 -10.98 13.33
CA GLN A 212 14.60 -11.07 13.56
C GLN A 212 15.05 -10.08 14.64
N VAL A 213 14.64 -8.81 14.51
CA VAL A 213 14.97 -7.72 15.44
C VAL A 213 14.36 -7.93 16.83
N GLU A 214 13.11 -8.40 16.93
CA GLU A 214 12.45 -8.72 18.20
C GLU A 214 13.19 -9.83 18.96
N ASN A 215 13.63 -10.88 18.26
CA ASN A 215 14.40 -11.97 18.86
C ASN A 215 15.78 -11.51 19.34
N MET A 216 16.50 -10.71 18.54
CA MET A 216 17.77 -10.09 18.95
C MET A 216 17.60 -9.24 20.22
N VAL A 217 16.62 -8.34 20.26
CA VAL A 217 16.32 -7.52 21.46
C VAL A 217 16.01 -8.39 22.68
N LYS A 218 15.29 -9.50 22.51
CA LYS A 218 14.95 -10.45 23.59
C LYS A 218 16.18 -11.19 24.11
N GLU A 219 17.08 -11.62 23.24
CA GLU A 219 18.35 -12.27 23.61
C GLU A 219 19.25 -11.29 24.38
N PHE A 220 19.50 -10.10 23.84
CA PHE A 220 20.31 -9.08 24.50
C PHE A 220 19.71 -8.65 25.85
N SER A 221 18.38 -8.48 25.96
CA SER A 221 17.70 -8.24 27.24
C SER A 221 17.96 -9.35 28.27
N THR A 222 18.00 -10.61 27.84
CA THR A 222 18.21 -11.77 28.72
C THR A 222 19.66 -11.83 29.23
N ILE A 223 20.63 -11.59 28.33
CA ILE A 223 22.05 -11.49 28.69
C ILE A 223 22.30 -10.31 29.64
N TYR A 224 21.71 -9.15 29.34
CA TYR A 224 21.88 -7.91 30.13
C TYR A 224 21.40 -8.04 31.58
N VAL A 225 20.22 -8.64 31.81
CA VAL A 225 19.71 -8.89 33.18
C VAL A 225 20.58 -9.93 33.92
N SER A 226 21.09 -10.95 33.23
CA SER A 226 22.02 -11.92 33.80
C SER A 226 23.33 -11.24 34.26
N LEU A 227 23.87 -10.32 33.46
CA LEU A 227 25.05 -9.52 33.81
C LEU A 227 24.77 -8.59 35.01
N ALA A 228 23.64 -7.88 35.01
CA ALA A 228 23.24 -7.01 36.11
C ALA A 228 23.20 -7.75 37.47
N ALA A 229 22.68 -8.99 37.47
CA ALA A 229 22.63 -9.83 38.67
C ALA A 229 24.02 -10.30 39.15
N LYS A 230 24.94 -10.60 38.22
CA LYS A 230 26.34 -10.92 38.56
C LYS A 230 27.09 -9.73 39.14
N VAL A 231 26.88 -8.53 38.60
CA VAL A 231 27.45 -7.28 39.08
C VAL A 231 26.99 -6.98 40.51
N LEU A 232 25.69 -7.13 40.81
CA LEU A 232 25.18 -7.02 42.19
C LEU A 232 25.82 -8.06 43.13
N LYS A 233 25.88 -9.33 42.70
CA LYS A 233 26.51 -10.38 43.50
C LYS A 233 27.97 -10.05 43.83
N LYS A 234 28.72 -9.49 42.86
CA LYS A 234 30.10 -9.06 43.07
C LYS A 234 30.18 -7.86 44.02
N ALA A 235 29.30 -6.87 43.87
CA ALA A 235 29.21 -5.71 44.76
C ALA A 235 29.08 -6.12 46.24
N ILE A 236 28.15 -7.03 46.52
CA ILE A 236 27.91 -7.58 47.87
C ILE A 236 29.14 -8.34 48.40
N GLN A 237 29.83 -9.09 47.53
CA GLN A 237 31.03 -9.86 47.90
C GLN A 237 32.25 -8.98 48.20
N THR A 238 32.45 -7.90 47.45
CA THR A 238 33.63 -7.01 47.58
C THR A 238 33.37 -5.77 48.45
N ARG A 239 32.09 -5.49 48.78
CA ARG A 239 31.61 -4.24 49.40
C ARG A 239 31.96 -2.99 48.59
N ASP A 240 32.06 -3.12 47.27
CA ASP A 240 32.35 -2.01 46.35
C ASP A 240 31.07 -1.23 46.01
N SER A 241 30.87 -0.10 46.69
CA SER A 241 29.74 0.81 46.47
C SER A 241 29.70 1.48 45.09
N LYS A 242 30.75 1.36 44.27
CA LYS A 242 30.68 1.72 42.84
C LYS A 242 30.00 0.63 42.02
N LEU A 243 30.22 -0.67 42.32
CA LEU A 243 29.48 -1.76 41.67
C LEU A 243 27.98 -1.69 42.00
N GLU A 244 27.61 -1.25 43.20
CA GLU A 244 26.19 -0.98 43.56
C GLU A 244 25.61 0.13 42.68
N LYS A 245 26.30 1.26 42.52
CA LYS A 245 25.88 2.36 41.64
C LYS A 245 25.77 1.92 40.17
N ILE A 246 26.69 1.09 39.68
CA ILE A 246 26.62 0.51 38.33
C ILE A 246 25.41 -0.42 38.21
N HIS A 247 25.10 -1.22 39.22
CA HIS A 247 23.90 -2.07 39.24
C HIS A 247 22.60 -1.26 39.17
N GLU A 248 22.50 -0.11 39.85
CA GLU A 248 21.33 0.77 39.68
C GLU A 248 21.23 1.34 38.26
N HIS A 249 22.35 1.62 37.59
CA HIS A 249 22.35 2.01 36.17
C HIS A 249 21.84 0.89 35.25
N PHE A 250 22.19 -0.38 35.50
CA PHE A 250 21.59 -1.52 34.79
C PHE A 250 20.05 -1.52 34.90
N LYS A 251 19.47 -1.21 36.08
CA LYS A 251 18.01 -1.21 36.27
C LYS A 251 17.29 -0.12 35.49
N LEU A 252 17.93 1.01 35.22
CA LEU A 252 17.34 2.12 34.47
C LEU A 252 17.23 1.83 32.97
N SER A 253 18.07 0.94 32.44
CA SER A 253 18.10 0.62 31.00
C SER A 253 16.80 -0.01 30.48
N PRO A 254 16.36 0.34 29.25
CA PRO A 254 15.24 -0.33 28.59
C PRO A 254 15.44 -1.84 28.40
N LEU A 255 16.69 -2.33 28.29
CA LEU A 255 16.98 -3.76 28.17
C LEU A 255 16.52 -4.54 29.42
N TYR A 256 16.79 -3.99 30.61
CA TYR A 256 16.43 -4.59 31.90
C TYR A 256 14.90 -4.59 32.11
N ASN A 257 14.28 -3.43 31.89
CA ASN A 257 12.84 -3.24 32.06
C ASN A 257 11.99 -4.03 31.05
N ARG A 258 12.54 -4.38 29.87
CA ARG A 258 11.82 -5.14 28.84
C ARG A 258 11.68 -6.63 29.17
N LEU A 259 12.65 -7.25 29.87
CA LEU A 259 12.52 -8.66 30.30
C LEU A 259 11.37 -8.86 31.30
N LEU A 260 11.20 -7.93 32.23
CA LEU A 260 10.07 -7.89 33.19
C LEU A 260 8.70 -7.76 32.50
N LYS A 261 8.64 -7.20 31.28
CA LYS A 261 7.44 -7.20 30.44
C LYS A 261 7.28 -8.51 29.67
N TYR A 262 8.35 -9.06 29.09
CA TYR A 262 8.29 -10.36 28.40
C TYR A 262 7.84 -11.52 29.31
N GLN A 263 8.21 -11.51 30.60
CA GLN A 263 7.73 -12.49 31.58
C GLN A 263 6.23 -12.35 31.92
N LYS A 264 5.62 -11.18 31.70
CA LYS A 264 4.18 -10.93 31.88
C LYS A 264 3.35 -11.12 30.61
N ALA A 265 3.97 -11.01 29.43
CA ALA A 265 3.30 -11.06 28.12
C ALA A 265 2.93 -12.48 27.63
N THR A 266 2.92 -13.49 28.50
CA THR A 266 2.53 -14.88 28.17
C THR A 266 1.01 -15.10 28.27
N ILE A 267 0.24 -14.04 28.59
CA ILE A 267 -1.23 -14.03 28.68
C ILE A 267 -1.75 -12.80 27.90
N ASP A 268 -2.98 -12.88 27.39
CA ASP A 268 -3.71 -11.89 26.57
C ASP A 268 -3.28 -11.70 25.11
N THR A 269 -3.84 -12.54 24.23
CA THR A 269 -4.07 -12.23 22.80
C THR A 269 -5.57 -12.18 22.50
N LYS A 270 -6.22 -11.08 22.89
CA LYS A 270 -7.64 -10.84 22.55
C LYS A 270 -7.77 -10.43 21.09
N SER A 271 -8.57 -11.19 20.34
CA SER A 271 -8.86 -10.93 18.92
C SER A 271 -9.83 -9.75 18.77
N ALA A 272 -9.61 -8.90 17.79
CA ALA A 272 -10.49 -7.76 17.51
C ALA A 272 -11.73 -8.22 16.71
N THR A 273 -12.91 -8.12 17.33
CA THR A 273 -14.20 -8.31 16.65
C THR A 273 -14.52 -7.10 15.78
N HIS A 274 -14.74 -7.30 14.48
CA HIS A 274 -15.29 -6.26 13.60
C HIS A 274 -16.71 -6.60 13.13
N ASP A 275 -17.42 -5.53 12.75
CA ASP A 275 -18.87 -5.50 12.62
C ASP A 275 -19.45 -6.42 11.53
N SER A 276 -20.63 -6.95 11.83
CA SER A 276 -21.36 -7.96 11.06
C SER A 276 -22.66 -7.39 10.54
N SER A 277 -22.58 -6.65 9.42
CA SER A 277 -23.75 -6.14 8.70
C SER A 277 -24.63 -7.28 8.19
N VAL A 278 -25.95 -7.05 8.22
CA VAL A 278 -27.01 -8.06 7.96
C VAL A 278 -26.94 -8.59 6.52
N VAL A 279 -27.16 -9.90 6.36
CA VAL A 279 -27.08 -10.63 5.09
C VAL A 279 -28.47 -10.94 4.54
N ASP A 280 -28.71 -10.64 3.26
CA ASP A 280 -29.92 -11.04 2.53
C ASP A 280 -29.91 -12.56 2.22
N PRO A 281 -30.95 -13.34 2.63
CA PRO A 281 -31.06 -14.75 2.31
C PRO A 281 -31.22 -15.08 0.81
N ASN A 282 -31.81 -14.18 0.01
CA ASN A 282 -32.28 -14.45 -1.35
C ASN A 282 -31.29 -14.09 -2.46
N ASP A 283 -30.13 -13.52 -2.11
CA ASP A 283 -29.15 -13.03 -3.07
C ASP A 283 -28.62 -14.14 -4.02
N SER A 284 -29.02 -14.01 -5.30
CA SER A 284 -28.78 -14.96 -6.39
C SER A 284 -27.39 -14.87 -7.03
N LEU A 285 -26.55 -13.91 -6.60
CA LEU A 285 -25.22 -13.64 -7.14
C LEU A 285 -24.31 -14.88 -7.14
N PHE A 286 -24.52 -15.78 -6.18
CA PHE A 286 -23.68 -16.96 -5.94
C PHE A 286 -24.35 -18.31 -6.28
N ASN A 287 -25.46 -18.31 -7.01
CA ASN A 287 -26.24 -19.54 -7.30
C ASN A 287 -25.75 -20.35 -8.52
N HIS A 288 -24.64 -19.96 -9.16
CA HIS A 288 -24.29 -20.38 -10.53
C HIS A 288 -22.95 -21.15 -10.65
N GLY A 289 -22.34 -21.60 -9.56
CA GLY A 289 -21.05 -22.30 -9.56
C GLY A 289 -21.04 -23.58 -8.71
N ASN A 290 -20.00 -24.40 -8.89
CA ASN A 290 -19.90 -25.71 -8.25
C ASN A 290 -19.71 -25.59 -6.73
N LEU A 291 -20.59 -26.19 -5.93
CA LEU A 291 -20.59 -26.05 -4.47
C LEU A 291 -19.70 -27.11 -3.79
N VAL A 292 -18.61 -26.65 -3.18
CA VAL A 292 -17.66 -27.46 -2.40
C VAL A 292 -17.96 -27.30 -0.91
N GLY A 293 -18.25 -28.41 -0.24
CA GLY A 293 -18.32 -28.47 1.21
C GLY A 293 -16.93 -28.67 1.83
N LYS A 294 -16.71 -28.08 3.01
CA LYS A 294 -15.53 -28.35 3.86
C LYS A 294 -15.95 -28.50 5.33
N GLN A 295 -15.44 -29.51 6.02
CA GLN A 295 -15.60 -29.68 7.46
C GLN A 295 -14.56 -28.86 8.23
N ALA A 296 -14.83 -28.59 9.51
CA ALA A 296 -13.85 -27.97 10.39
C ALA A 296 -12.56 -28.83 10.44
N GLY A 297 -11.41 -28.21 10.19
CA GLY A 297 -10.12 -28.89 10.06
C GLY A 297 -9.67 -29.15 8.62
N GLU A 298 -10.57 -29.17 7.63
CA GLU A 298 -10.19 -29.47 6.25
C GLU A 298 -9.53 -28.29 5.53
N ILE A 299 -8.62 -28.59 4.60
CA ILE A 299 -7.85 -27.60 3.84
C ILE A 299 -8.55 -27.29 2.51
N VAL A 300 -8.57 -26.01 2.15
CA VAL A 300 -9.12 -25.43 0.91
C VAL A 300 -8.03 -25.31 -0.16
N CYS A 301 -6.83 -24.89 0.26
CA CYS A 301 -5.62 -24.81 -0.54
C CYS A 301 -4.38 -24.79 0.38
N TYR A 302 -3.26 -25.36 -0.08
CA TYR A 302 -1.96 -25.31 0.62
C TYR A 302 -1.10 -24.15 0.11
N HIS A 303 -0.30 -23.55 1.00
CA HIS A 303 0.78 -22.64 0.60
C HIS A 303 1.72 -23.34 -0.41
N GLY A 304 2.09 -22.65 -1.48
CA GLY A 304 3.08 -23.16 -2.44
C GLY A 304 2.56 -24.14 -3.51
N GLU A 305 1.32 -24.64 -3.41
CA GLU A 305 0.68 -25.38 -4.52
C GLU A 305 0.36 -24.43 -5.70
N VAL A 306 0.11 -24.99 -6.88
CA VAL A 306 -0.32 -24.23 -8.07
C VAL A 306 -1.83 -23.91 -7.97
N GLY A 307 -2.22 -22.65 -8.14
CA GLY A 307 -3.62 -22.22 -7.92
C GLY A 307 -4.43 -21.96 -9.20
N ASP A 308 -5.07 -23.00 -9.74
CA ASP A 308 -5.95 -22.98 -10.92
C ASP A 308 -7.42 -22.65 -10.62
N LYS A 309 -7.87 -22.83 -9.37
CA LYS A 309 -9.26 -22.59 -8.91
C LYS A 309 -9.32 -21.53 -7.83
N MET A 310 -10.39 -20.73 -7.82
CA MET A 310 -10.70 -19.77 -6.75
C MET A 310 -12.06 -20.11 -6.12
N TYR A 311 -12.22 -19.70 -4.87
CA TYR A 311 -13.40 -20.02 -4.07
C TYR A 311 -14.06 -18.76 -3.53
N ILE A 312 -15.37 -18.81 -3.36
CA ILE A 312 -16.15 -17.76 -2.70
C ILE A 312 -16.90 -18.37 -1.53
N LEU A 313 -16.76 -17.77 -0.34
CA LEU A 313 -17.40 -18.21 0.89
C LEU A 313 -18.91 -17.94 0.83
N ILE A 314 -19.72 -19.00 0.93
CA ILE A 314 -21.19 -18.90 0.95
C ILE A 314 -21.70 -18.89 2.40
N THR A 315 -21.16 -19.79 3.23
CA THR A 315 -21.43 -19.88 4.66
C THR A 315 -20.25 -20.58 5.35
N GLY A 316 -19.87 -20.16 6.56
CA GLY A 316 -18.82 -20.79 7.37
C GLY A 316 -17.72 -19.82 7.78
N LYS A 317 -16.58 -20.35 8.23
CA LYS A 317 -15.39 -19.57 8.62
C LYS A 317 -14.13 -20.29 8.16
N LEU A 318 -13.27 -19.57 7.45
CA LEU A 318 -11.94 -20.04 7.05
C LEU A 318 -10.86 -19.24 7.79
N GLY A 319 -9.70 -19.84 8.02
CA GLY A 319 -8.49 -19.20 8.50
C GLY A 319 -7.39 -19.28 7.47
N VAL A 320 -6.59 -18.22 7.37
CA VAL A 320 -5.41 -18.12 6.51
C VAL A 320 -4.17 -18.32 7.37
N PHE A 321 -3.29 -19.24 6.98
CA PHE A 321 -2.16 -19.71 7.78
C PHE A 321 -0.83 -19.54 7.03
N VAL A 322 0.18 -19.05 7.75
CA VAL A 322 1.57 -18.93 7.30
C VAL A 322 2.43 -19.64 8.33
N GLY A 323 2.92 -20.84 7.99
CA GLY A 323 3.29 -21.83 9.02
C GLY A 323 2.07 -22.17 9.88
N ASP A 324 2.29 -22.40 11.17
CA ASP A 324 1.22 -22.71 12.13
C ASP A 324 0.43 -21.47 12.58
N LYS A 325 0.89 -20.25 12.25
CA LYS A 325 0.24 -19.01 12.67
C LYS A 325 -0.92 -18.64 11.74
N MET A 326 -2.12 -18.55 12.30
CA MET A 326 -3.25 -17.89 11.63
C MET A 326 -2.97 -16.38 11.52
N VAL A 327 -3.03 -15.84 10.31
CA VAL A 327 -2.72 -14.42 10.01
C VAL A 327 -3.95 -13.60 9.65
N SER A 328 -5.02 -14.24 9.17
CA SER A 328 -6.34 -13.63 8.93
C SER A 328 -7.42 -14.70 8.85
N SER A 329 -8.69 -14.28 8.72
CA SER A 329 -9.85 -15.17 8.51
C SER A 329 -10.74 -14.65 7.38
N TYR A 330 -11.58 -15.54 6.85
CA TYR A 330 -12.69 -15.23 5.94
C TYR A 330 -13.99 -15.68 6.60
N GLU A 331 -14.96 -14.78 6.69
CA GLU A 331 -16.16 -14.90 7.55
C GLU A 331 -17.41 -14.30 6.91
N LYS A 332 -17.27 -13.48 5.87
CA LYS A 332 -18.39 -12.82 5.19
C LYS A 332 -18.84 -13.65 3.99
N LYS A 333 -20.16 -13.73 3.76
CA LYS A 333 -20.72 -14.23 2.50
C LYS A 333 -20.15 -13.36 1.37
N GLY A 334 -19.56 -14.00 0.36
CA GLY A 334 -18.85 -13.31 -0.72
C GLY A 334 -17.35 -13.14 -0.52
N ASP A 335 -16.75 -13.49 0.63
CA ASP A 335 -15.28 -13.49 0.79
C ASP A 335 -14.62 -14.40 -0.25
N ILE A 336 -13.58 -13.90 -0.92
CA ILE A 336 -12.94 -14.57 -2.06
C ILE A 336 -11.56 -15.12 -1.67
N ILE A 337 -11.25 -16.34 -2.11
CA ILE A 337 -10.06 -17.10 -1.71
C ILE A 337 -9.33 -17.65 -2.93
N GLY A 338 -8.03 -17.39 -3.03
CA GLY A 338 -7.14 -17.96 -4.05
C GLY A 338 -7.21 -17.28 -5.41
N GLU A 339 -7.93 -16.16 -5.50
CA GLU A 339 -8.18 -15.38 -6.71
C GLU A 339 -6.91 -14.80 -7.34
N ILE A 340 -5.88 -14.48 -6.53
CA ILE A 340 -4.60 -13.95 -7.01
C ILE A 340 -3.95 -14.93 -8.01
N SER A 341 -3.84 -16.21 -7.65
CA SER A 341 -3.25 -17.24 -8.51
C SER A 341 -3.99 -17.39 -9.84
N VAL A 342 -5.32 -17.37 -9.76
CA VAL A 342 -6.25 -17.63 -10.88
C VAL A 342 -6.29 -16.46 -11.86
N LEU A 343 -6.49 -15.23 -11.36
CA LEU A 343 -6.57 -14.03 -12.18
C LEU A 343 -5.25 -13.75 -12.89
N LEU A 344 -4.12 -13.96 -12.21
CA LEU A 344 -2.80 -13.79 -12.82
C LEU A 344 -2.48 -14.90 -13.83
N GLY A 345 -2.81 -16.16 -13.54
CA GLY A 345 -2.62 -17.26 -14.50
C GLY A 345 -3.46 -17.10 -15.77
N TYR A 346 -4.74 -16.73 -15.64
CA TYR A 346 -5.62 -16.40 -16.77
C TYR A 346 -5.04 -15.27 -17.63
N ALA A 347 -4.59 -14.17 -17.00
CA ALA A 347 -4.00 -13.04 -17.71
C ALA A 347 -2.66 -13.38 -18.40
N SER A 348 -1.90 -14.34 -17.85
CA SER A 348 -0.55 -14.69 -18.30
C SER A 348 -0.49 -15.68 -19.47
N LYS A 349 -1.65 -16.13 -20.00
CA LYS A 349 -1.83 -16.88 -21.26
C LYS A 349 -0.67 -17.84 -21.59
N ASN A 350 -0.67 -18.99 -20.92
CA ASN A 350 0.27 -20.11 -21.09
C ASN A 350 1.62 -20.02 -20.34
N LYS A 351 1.82 -19.06 -19.42
CA LYS A 351 2.95 -19.09 -18.46
C LYS A 351 2.69 -19.87 -17.16
N GLY A 352 1.55 -20.56 -17.07
CA GLY A 352 1.12 -21.27 -15.85
C GLY A 352 0.44 -20.37 -14.81
N PHE A 353 -0.01 -20.98 -13.71
CA PHE A 353 -0.63 -20.28 -12.58
C PHE A 353 0.37 -19.97 -11.49
N ASP A 354 0.15 -18.85 -10.79
CA ASP A 354 0.95 -18.49 -9.62
C ASP A 354 0.70 -19.43 -8.43
N LYS A 355 1.75 -19.67 -7.63
CA LYS A 355 1.63 -20.45 -6.41
C LYS A 355 0.76 -19.75 -5.37
N ARG A 356 0.05 -20.52 -4.54
CA ARG A 356 -0.73 -19.97 -3.41
C ARG A 356 0.21 -19.28 -2.41
N THR A 357 -0.17 -18.09 -1.95
CA THR A 357 0.60 -17.29 -1.00
C THR A 357 0.51 -17.79 0.45
N ALA A 358 -0.55 -18.51 0.81
CA ALA A 358 -0.81 -19.03 2.16
C ALA A 358 -1.65 -20.31 2.11
N THR A 359 -1.67 -21.07 3.20
CA THR A 359 -2.59 -22.20 3.39
C THR A 359 -3.93 -21.67 3.88
N VAL A 360 -5.05 -22.16 3.35
CA VAL A 360 -6.39 -21.79 3.84
C VAL A 360 -7.13 -23.04 4.32
N LYS A 361 -7.67 -22.96 5.54
CA LYS A 361 -8.26 -24.09 6.28
C LYS A 361 -9.61 -23.69 6.86
N ALA A 362 -10.59 -24.59 6.80
CA ALA A 362 -11.89 -24.39 7.40
C ALA A 362 -11.78 -24.48 8.94
N ILE A 363 -12.25 -23.43 9.63
CA ILE A 363 -12.33 -23.35 11.09
C ILE A 363 -13.69 -23.89 11.57
N SER A 364 -14.74 -23.68 10.79
CA SER A 364 -16.07 -24.27 10.97
C SER A 364 -16.53 -24.95 9.68
N ARG A 365 -17.60 -25.75 9.76
CA ARG A 365 -18.23 -26.36 8.58
C ARG A 365 -18.63 -25.26 7.59
N SER A 366 -18.05 -25.31 6.40
CA SER A 366 -18.10 -24.25 5.40
C SER A 366 -18.65 -24.76 4.07
N ARG A 367 -19.25 -23.87 3.29
CA ARG A 367 -19.67 -24.08 1.89
C ARG A 367 -19.06 -23.00 1.03
N LEU A 368 -18.45 -23.42 -0.07
CA LEU A 368 -17.72 -22.57 -1.00
C LEU A 368 -18.29 -22.74 -2.40
N MET A 369 -18.46 -21.66 -3.17
CA MET A 369 -18.62 -21.75 -4.61
C MET A 369 -17.23 -21.78 -5.25
N CYS A 370 -16.91 -22.84 -5.96
CA CYS A 370 -15.68 -23.00 -6.73
C CYS A 370 -15.87 -22.41 -8.15
N ILE A 371 -14.84 -21.72 -8.63
CA ILE A 371 -14.72 -21.24 -10.01
C ILE A 371 -13.35 -21.65 -10.52
N GLU A 372 -13.30 -22.43 -11.60
CA GLU A 372 -12.06 -22.81 -12.27
C GLU A 372 -11.59 -21.72 -13.25
N SER A 373 -10.29 -21.65 -13.52
CA SER A 373 -9.75 -20.69 -14.51
C SER A 373 -10.36 -20.83 -15.91
N THR A 374 -10.84 -22.02 -16.25
CA THR A 374 -11.53 -22.39 -17.51
C THR A 374 -12.98 -21.90 -17.57
N GLU A 375 -13.50 -21.36 -16.48
CA GLU A 375 -14.87 -20.84 -16.36
C GLU A 375 -14.91 -19.31 -16.41
N ILE A 376 -13.77 -18.62 -16.30
CA ILE A 376 -13.70 -17.14 -16.22
C ILE A 376 -14.39 -16.44 -17.39
N ASP A 377 -14.15 -16.87 -18.64
CA ASP A 377 -14.80 -16.25 -19.80
C ASP A 377 -16.32 -16.46 -19.77
N ARG A 378 -16.79 -17.64 -19.32
CA ARG A 378 -18.22 -17.91 -19.13
C ARG A 378 -18.80 -17.08 -17.97
N LEU A 379 -18.06 -16.88 -16.88
CA LEU A 379 -18.46 -16.05 -15.75
C LEU A 379 -18.61 -14.58 -16.15
N VAL A 380 -17.64 -14.05 -16.91
CA VAL A 380 -17.64 -12.68 -17.46
C VAL A 380 -18.90 -12.42 -18.28
N ASP A 381 -19.25 -13.35 -19.17
CA ASP A 381 -20.36 -13.16 -20.10
C ASP A 381 -21.74 -13.52 -19.47
N SER A 382 -21.80 -14.34 -18.40
CA SER A 382 -23.07 -14.78 -17.75
C SER A 382 -23.39 -14.16 -16.38
N ASN A 383 -22.40 -13.70 -15.61
CA ASN A 383 -22.60 -13.09 -14.29
C ASN A 383 -21.73 -11.81 -14.10
N PRO A 384 -22.08 -10.70 -14.81
CA PRO A 384 -21.44 -9.40 -14.63
C PRO A 384 -21.41 -8.89 -13.18
N GLY A 385 -22.45 -9.21 -12.41
CA GLY A 385 -22.55 -8.85 -10.99
C GLY A 385 -21.40 -9.44 -10.17
N LEU A 386 -21.03 -10.71 -10.42
CA LEU A 386 -19.93 -11.34 -9.68
C LEU A 386 -18.58 -10.77 -10.08
N VAL A 387 -18.39 -10.34 -11.34
CA VAL A 387 -17.17 -9.62 -11.72
C VAL A 387 -17.06 -8.26 -11.01
N LEU A 388 -18.16 -7.54 -10.85
CA LEU A 388 -18.19 -6.30 -10.05
C LEU A 388 -17.90 -6.57 -8.56
N HIS A 389 -18.45 -7.64 -8.00
CA HIS A 389 -18.17 -8.10 -6.63
C HIS A 389 -16.67 -8.44 -6.44
N ILE A 390 -16.09 -9.24 -7.33
CA ILE A 390 -14.65 -9.56 -7.35
C ILE A 390 -13.81 -8.28 -7.38
N THR A 391 -14.18 -7.33 -8.25
CA THR A 391 -13.47 -6.05 -8.40
C THR A 391 -13.46 -5.24 -7.09
N ARG A 392 -14.60 -5.16 -6.41
CA ARG A 392 -14.76 -4.43 -5.13
C ARG A 392 -14.01 -5.10 -3.98
N THR A 393 -14.23 -6.40 -3.74
CA THR A 393 -13.58 -7.14 -2.65
C THR A 393 -12.06 -7.10 -2.76
N LEU A 394 -11.53 -7.15 -3.99
CA LEU A 394 -10.10 -6.98 -4.24
C LEU A 394 -9.60 -5.57 -3.93
N ALA A 395 -10.35 -4.52 -4.26
CA ALA A 395 -9.98 -3.15 -3.93
C ALA A 395 -9.97 -2.89 -2.42
N GLU A 396 -10.99 -3.37 -1.70
CA GLU A 396 -11.04 -3.32 -0.24
C GLU A 396 -9.83 -4.02 0.39
N ARG A 397 -9.52 -5.23 -0.09
CA ARG A 397 -8.34 -6.00 0.33
C ARG A 397 -7.04 -5.25 0.05
N LEU A 398 -6.92 -4.57 -1.09
CA LEU A 398 -5.74 -3.77 -1.43
C LEU A 398 -5.62 -2.53 -0.52
N LYS A 399 -6.73 -1.86 -0.18
CA LYS A 399 -6.71 -0.76 0.81
C LYS A 399 -6.19 -1.25 2.17
N VAL A 400 -6.71 -2.38 2.67
CA VAL A 400 -6.28 -2.96 3.96
C VAL A 400 -4.79 -3.33 3.91
N ASN A 401 -4.35 -4.03 2.86
CA ASN A 401 -2.96 -4.48 2.75
C ASN A 401 -1.98 -3.31 2.57
N ASN A 402 -2.38 -2.22 1.90
CA ASN A 402 -1.58 -0.98 1.85
C ASN A 402 -1.34 -0.42 3.27
N GLN A 403 -2.38 -0.35 4.11
CA GLN A 403 -2.22 0.11 5.49
C GLN A 403 -1.38 -0.88 6.34
N THR A 404 -1.58 -2.18 6.15
CA THR A 404 -0.76 -3.21 6.80
C THR A 404 0.73 -3.05 6.45
N PHE A 405 1.05 -2.80 5.19
CA PHE A 405 2.42 -2.56 4.73
C PHE A 405 3.04 -1.32 5.39
N ILE A 406 2.35 -0.18 5.35
CA ILE A 406 2.82 1.07 6.00
C ILE A 406 3.06 0.84 7.50
N ASN A 407 2.15 0.11 8.17
CA ASN A 407 2.28 -0.24 9.58
C ASN A 407 3.50 -1.15 9.83
N SER A 408 3.75 -2.16 9.00
CA SER A 408 4.95 -3.02 9.09
C SER A 408 6.25 -2.23 8.86
N GLN A 409 6.27 -1.28 7.92
CA GLN A 409 7.43 -0.39 7.71
C GLN A 409 7.71 0.46 8.95
N LYS A 410 6.66 1.10 9.50
CA LYS A 410 6.77 1.92 10.72
C LYS A 410 7.22 1.10 11.93
N GLN A 411 6.64 -0.09 12.15
CA GLN A 411 7.03 -0.98 13.24
C GLN A 411 8.52 -1.38 13.16
N VAL A 412 9.02 -1.70 11.97
CA VAL A 412 10.45 -2.01 11.80
C VAL A 412 11.33 -0.77 12.07
N SER A 413 10.94 0.41 11.58
CA SER A 413 11.67 1.66 11.88
C SER A 413 11.72 1.96 13.40
N GLU A 414 10.57 1.87 14.09
CA GLU A 414 10.50 2.03 15.55
C GLU A 414 11.32 0.99 16.32
N PHE A 415 11.47 -0.22 15.78
CA PHE A 415 12.31 -1.27 16.39
C PHE A 415 13.80 -1.12 16.08
N MET A 416 14.16 -0.62 14.90
CA MET A 416 15.54 -0.30 14.55
C MET A 416 16.07 0.87 15.39
N ALA A 417 15.29 1.93 15.60
CA ALA A 417 15.67 3.04 16.49
C ALA A 417 16.01 2.55 17.91
N ARG A 418 15.34 1.50 18.40
CA ARG A 418 15.64 0.87 19.71
C ARG A 418 16.97 0.09 19.72
N LEU A 419 17.49 -0.32 18.57
CA LEU A 419 18.77 -1.03 18.40
C LEU A 419 19.95 -0.13 18.02
N ALA A 420 19.71 1.13 17.68
CA ALA A 420 20.74 2.11 17.32
C ALA A 420 21.70 2.44 18.49
N VAL A 421 22.51 3.49 18.34
CA VAL A 421 23.38 4.06 19.39
C VAL A 421 22.95 5.50 19.70
N GLU A 422 21.66 5.67 19.99
CA GLU A 422 21.02 6.92 20.39
C GLU A 422 20.61 6.87 21.88
N GLU A 423 20.38 8.00 22.54
CA GLU A 423 20.06 8.01 23.97
C GLU A 423 18.76 7.21 24.26
N GLY A 424 18.84 6.25 25.18
CA GLY A 424 17.74 5.30 25.45
C GLY A 424 17.64 4.10 24.48
N SER A 425 18.59 3.91 23.57
CA SER A 425 18.72 2.70 22.74
C SER A 425 19.44 1.55 23.46
N CYS A 426 19.42 0.36 22.85
CA CYS A 426 20.10 -0.82 23.40
C CYS A 426 21.63 -0.70 23.33
N GLY A 427 22.20 -0.13 22.25
CA GLY A 427 23.65 0.05 22.13
C GLY A 427 24.17 1.10 23.12
N TYR A 428 23.52 2.26 23.18
CA TYR A 428 23.90 3.37 24.05
C TYR A 428 23.99 2.99 25.54
N GLU A 429 23.00 2.26 26.09
CA GLU A 429 23.03 1.84 27.50
C GLU A 429 24.06 0.75 27.83
N ILE A 430 24.63 0.08 26.82
CA ILE A 430 25.77 -0.84 27.02
C ILE A 430 27.06 -0.04 27.07
N ASP A 431 27.28 0.85 26.10
CA ASP A 431 28.48 1.69 26.02
C ASP A 431 28.58 2.65 27.23
N ARG A 432 27.43 3.17 27.69
CA ARG A 432 27.30 3.95 28.92
C ARG A 432 27.73 3.17 30.17
N ILE A 433 27.38 1.88 30.28
CA ILE A 433 27.83 1.03 31.40
C ILE A 433 29.30 0.62 31.26
N LEU A 434 29.78 0.34 30.05
CA LEU A 434 31.20 0.10 29.78
C LEU A 434 32.06 1.29 30.21
N LYS A 435 31.59 2.52 29.97
CA LYS A 435 32.22 3.74 30.47
C LYS A 435 32.29 3.78 32.00
N LEU A 436 31.19 3.52 32.70
CA LEU A 436 31.17 3.48 34.18
C LEU A 436 32.13 2.44 34.78
N PHE A 437 32.35 1.30 34.11
CA PHE A 437 33.40 0.36 34.51
C PHE A 437 34.82 0.92 34.29
N SER A 438 35.06 1.62 33.18
CA SER A 438 36.38 2.22 32.88
C SER A 438 36.79 3.33 33.86
N GLU A 439 35.84 3.95 34.55
CA GLU A 439 36.07 4.99 35.57
C GLU A 439 36.71 4.48 36.87
N ASN A 440 36.86 3.16 37.06
CA ASN A 440 37.64 2.60 38.16
C ASN A 440 38.24 1.21 37.86
N VAL A 441 39.58 1.13 37.81
CA VAL A 441 40.33 -0.11 37.55
C VAL A 441 39.92 -1.26 38.46
N ASN A 442 39.81 -1.04 39.78
CA ASN A 442 39.46 -2.12 40.72
C ASN A 442 38.05 -2.66 40.48
N THR A 443 37.10 -1.77 40.15
CA THR A 443 35.71 -2.11 39.81
C THR A 443 35.63 -2.86 38.47
N MET A 444 36.48 -2.50 37.51
CA MET A 444 36.64 -3.21 36.23
C MET A 444 37.25 -4.60 36.42
N GLU A 445 38.31 -4.72 37.22
CA GLU A 445 38.99 -5.99 37.53
C GLU A 445 38.05 -6.97 38.24
N HIS A 446 37.29 -6.49 39.23
CA HIS A 446 36.26 -7.25 39.93
C HIS A 446 35.23 -7.91 38.99
N CYS A 447 34.93 -7.27 37.85
CA CYS A 447 33.90 -7.68 36.88
C CYS A 447 34.45 -7.89 35.46
N MET A 448 35.74 -8.22 35.29
CA MET A 448 36.38 -8.24 33.97
C MET A 448 35.77 -9.27 32.99
N ASN A 449 35.11 -10.31 33.49
CA ASN A 449 34.36 -11.25 32.63
C ASN A 449 33.04 -10.64 32.14
N GLU A 450 32.29 -9.99 33.02
CA GLU A 450 31.05 -9.29 32.70
C GLU A 450 31.30 -8.14 31.71
N VAL A 451 32.38 -7.37 31.89
CA VAL A 451 32.83 -6.32 30.97
C VAL A 451 33.15 -6.89 29.58
N LYS A 452 33.86 -8.03 29.50
CA LYS A 452 34.15 -8.71 28.21
C LYS A 452 32.87 -9.20 27.50
N VAL A 453 31.83 -9.58 28.23
CA VAL A 453 30.53 -9.93 27.61
C VAL A 453 29.80 -8.68 27.12
N LEU A 454 29.78 -7.59 27.89
CA LEU A 454 29.20 -6.30 27.46
C LEU A 454 29.87 -5.78 26.17
N GLN A 455 31.20 -5.82 26.09
CA GLN A 455 31.97 -5.42 24.90
C GLN A 455 31.56 -6.22 23.66
N LYS A 456 31.47 -7.55 23.78
CA LYS A 456 30.98 -8.42 22.69
C LYS A 456 29.54 -8.10 22.30
N MET A 457 28.69 -7.77 23.28
CA MET A 457 27.27 -7.47 23.03
C MET A 457 27.07 -6.13 22.30
N SER A 458 27.83 -5.09 22.65
CA SER A 458 27.85 -3.82 21.90
C SER A 458 28.32 -4.03 20.45
N SER A 459 29.42 -4.76 20.25
CA SER A 459 29.92 -5.09 18.91
C SER A 459 28.87 -5.84 18.07
N ALA A 460 28.20 -6.86 18.64
CA ALA A 460 27.19 -7.65 17.95
C ALA A 460 25.91 -6.85 17.63
N ILE A 461 25.49 -5.94 18.51
CA ILE A 461 24.36 -5.03 18.25
C ILE A 461 24.68 -4.13 17.06
N ASN A 462 25.86 -3.51 17.04
CA ASN A 462 26.28 -2.62 15.96
C ASN A 462 26.38 -3.36 14.62
N GLU A 463 26.98 -4.55 14.59
CA GLU A 463 27.08 -5.39 13.39
C GLU A 463 25.69 -5.77 12.84
N GLN A 464 24.80 -6.30 13.69
CA GLN A 464 23.46 -6.71 13.27
C GLN A 464 22.57 -5.51 12.88
N TYR A 465 22.76 -4.36 13.53
CA TYR A 465 22.06 -3.12 13.16
C TYR A 465 22.41 -2.69 11.73
N GLN A 466 23.71 -2.67 11.37
CA GLN A 466 24.14 -2.34 9.99
C GLN A 466 23.61 -3.35 8.97
N LEU A 467 23.72 -4.66 9.23
CA LEU A 467 23.22 -5.71 8.33
C LEU A 467 21.70 -5.61 8.09
N VAL A 468 20.92 -5.25 9.11
CA VAL A 468 19.47 -5.03 8.94
C VAL A 468 19.18 -3.69 8.24
N GLN A 469 19.98 -2.64 8.48
CA GLN A 469 19.85 -1.35 7.79
C GLN A 469 20.15 -1.47 6.28
N GLU A 470 21.22 -2.16 5.88
CA GLU A 470 21.53 -2.48 4.49
C GLU A 470 20.39 -3.29 3.84
N ARG A 471 19.91 -4.32 4.54
CA ARG A 471 18.79 -5.14 4.08
C ARG A 471 17.52 -4.29 3.88
N LEU A 472 17.24 -3.32 4.74
CA LEU A 472 16.13 -2.37 4.57
C LEU A 472 16.35 -1.42 3.39
N GLY A 473 17.57 -0.94 3.16
CA GLY A 473 17.94 -0.17 1.96
C GLY A 473 17.68 -0.93 0.66
N SER A 474 17.87 -2.26 0.65
CA SER A 474 17.51 -3.12 -0.49
C SER A 474 16.00 -3.39 -0.66
N LEU A 475 15.15 -2.88 0.24
CA LEU A 475 13.68 -2.99 0.15
C LEU A 475 12.99 -1.69 -0.27
N SER A 476 13.67 -0.55 -0.16
CA SER A 476 13.27 0.68 -0.85
C SER A 476 13.47 0.53 -2.36
N VAL A 477 12.45 0.95 -3.13
CA VAL A 477 12.40 1.00 -4.60
C VAL A 477 12.27 2.47 -5.03
#